data_AF-A0A1J5JNC2-F1
#
_entry.id   AF-A0A1J5JNC2-F1
#
_cell.length_a   1.000
_cell.length_b   1.000
_cell.length_c   1.000
_cell.angle_alpha   90.00
_cell.angle_beta   90.00
_cell.angle_gamma   90.00
#
_symmetry.space_group_name_H-M   'P 1'
#
loop_
_entity.id
_entity.type
_entity.pdbx_description
1 polymer ?
#
loop_
_entity_poly.entity_id
_entity_poly.type
_entity_poly.pdbx_seq_one_letter_code
_entity_poly.pdbx_strand_id
1 'polypeptide(L)'
;MISNKAIVGLIAYILVLGIAEISISYYSPVLGIVTHLILMFFLIYYSSIVENKEKSNFLMALALPSLLRIISTSIPLIVLSDTAIIQFFIIYIPLLAAAFLLIRSQNLTMQDVGLITKKIYLQLIIATTGLSFGLIEFFILKGEIHPIETVNFAEILIYAAIMIIFTGLTEELIFRGILLSRTYVFFGTDKKIYCIIFISVIFMLLHTGWKSIIDLIFVFLVSVFYCIMFLKTKSIVGISMSHGIINIMLFIVLPIVYSSG
;
A
#
# COMPACT_ATOMS: atom_id res chain seq x y z
N MET A 1 16.31 -22.19 -10.24
CA MET A 1 16.88 -20.84 -10.52
C MET A 1 15.81 -19.95 -11.13
N ILE A 2 15.73 -18.67 -10.75
CA ILE A 2 14.86 -17.72 -11.48
C ILE A 2 15.54 -17.49 -12.83
N SER A 3 14.79 -17.61 -13.92
CA SER A 3 15.31 -17.30 -15.26
C SER A 3 15.65 -15.81 -15.38
N ASN A 4 16.73 -15.47 -16.08
CA ASN A 4 17.06 -14.08 -16.44
C ASN A 4 15.86 -13.34 -17.06
N LYS A 5 15.01 -14.04 -17.82
CA LYS A 5 13.79 -13.48 -18.42
C LYS A 5 12.77 -13.00 -17.37
N ALA A 6 12.65 -13.71 -16.24
CA ALA A 6 11.74 -13.31 -15.18
C ALA A 6 12.24 -12.06 -14.45
N ILE A 7 13.54 -11.96 -14.18
CA ILE A 7 14.16 -10.76 -13.59
C ILE A 7 13.95 -9.55 -14.51
N VAL A 8 14.19 -9.71 -15.82
CA VAL A 8 13.94 -8.66 -16.81
C VAL A 8 12.48 -8.21 -16.79
N GLY A 9 11.52 -9.14 -16.73
CA GLY A 9 10.09 -8.80 -16.65
C GLY A 9 9.72 -8.00 -15.40
N LEU A 10 10.33 -8.30 -14.26
CA LEU A 10 10.09 -7.58 -12.99
C LEU A 10 10.69 -6.18 -12.99
N ILE A 11 11.90 -6.04 -13.54
CA ILE A 11 12.53 -4.74 -13.75
C ILE A 11 11.68 -3.90 -14.70
N ALA A 12 11.21 -4.49 -15.80
CA ALA A 12 10.31 -3.80 -16.73
C ALA A 12 9.01 -3.34 -16.04
N TYR A 13 8.40 -4.19 -15.20
CA TYR A 13 7.23 -3.80 -14.40
C TYR A 13 7.52 -2.60 -13.49
N ILE A 14 8.62 -2.63 -12.73
CA ILE A 14 9.02 -1.52 -11.85
C ILE A 14 9.26 -0.24 -12.66
N LEU A 15 9.91 -0.33 -13.81
CA LEU A 15 10.17 0.82 -14.66
C LEU A 15 8.88 1.44 -15.19
N VAL A 16 7.94 0.63 -15.70
CA VAL A 16 6.65 1.14 -16.19
C VAL A 16 5.82 1.73 -15.05
N LEU A 17 5.79 1.08 -13.88
CA LEU A 17 5.12 1.60 -12.69
C LEU A 17 5.74 2.95 -12.27
N GLY A 18 7.07 3.04 -12.20
CA GLY A 18 7.78 4.27 -11.85
C GLY A 18 7.54 5.39 -12.85
N ILE A 19 7.52 5.10 -14.16
CA ILE A 19 7.14 6.07 -15.20
C ILE A 19 5.73 6.59 -14.96
N ALA A 20 4.78 5.71 -14.63
CA ALA A 20 3.40 6.11 -14.35
C ALA A 20 3.31 7.03 -13.13
N GLU A 21 3.94 6.65 -12.02
CA GLU A 21 3.96 7.41 -10.76
C GLU A 21 4.65 8.78 -10.89
N ILE A 22 5.79 8.83 -11.59
CA ILE A 22 6.49 10.08 -11.92
C ILE A 22 5.61 10.96 -12.84
N SER A 23 4.90 10.36 -13.81
CA SER A 23 3.98 11.08 -14.69
C SER A 23 2.85 11.75 -13.90
N ILE A 24 2.24 11.04 -12.95
CA ILE A 24 1.22 11.61 -12.06
C ILE A 24 1.78 12.76 -11.24
N SER A 25 2.96 12.57 -10.67
CA SER A 25 3.53 13.50 -9.69
C SER A 25 4.07 14.78 -10.34
N TYR A 26 4.72 14.69 -11.51
CA TYR A 26 5.50 15.79 -12.09
C TYR A 26 5.01 16.31 -13.44
N TYR A 27 4.15 15.58 -14.17
CA TYR A 27 3.81 15.93 -15.55
C TYR A 27 2.31 16.10 -15.78
N SER A 28 1.55 15.01 -15.75
CA SER A 28 0.10 15.01 -15.99
C SER A 28 -0.54 13.79 -15.31
N PRO A 29 -1.50 13.99 -14.40
CA PRO A 29 -2.28 12.90 -13.80
C PRO A 29 -2.92 12.00 -14.85
N VAL A 30 -3.38 12.57 -15.97
CA VAL A 30 -4.03 11.82 -17.06
C VAL A 30 -3.05 10.85 -17.72
N LEU A 31 -1.82 11.29 -18.04
CA LEU A 31 -0.81 10.42 -18.65
C LEU A 31 -0.43 9.26 -17.73
N GLY A 32 -0.27 9.54 -16.45
CA GLY A 32 0.00 8.53 -15.45
C GLY A 32 -1.13 7.51 -15.30
N ILE A 33 -2.38 7.97 -15.21
CA ILE A 33 -3.57 7.09 -15.16
C ILE A 33 -3.66 6.21 -16.40
N VAL A 34 -3.46 6.77 -17.60
CA VAL A 34 -3.44 6.00 -18.86
C VAL A 34 -2.35 4.92 -18.82
N THR A 35 -1.16 5.25 -18.30
CA THR A 35 -0.07 4.28 -18.15
C THR A 35 -0.43 3.16 -17.16
N HIS A 36 -1.05 3.50 -16.02
CA HIS A 36 -1.55 2.50 -15.07
C HIS A 36 -2.64 1.61 -15.67
N LEU A 37 -3.57 2.18 -16.45
CA LEU A 37 -4.61 1.41 -17.13
C LEU A 37 -4.00 0.39 -18.10
N ILE A 38 -3.08 0.84 -18.97
CA ILE A 38 -2.37 -0.04 -19.90
C ILE A 38 -1.63 -1.14 -19.13
N LEU A 39 -0.89 -0.79 -18.08
CA LEU A 39 -0.17 -1.75 -17.25
C LEU A 39 -1.12 -2.77 -16.60
N MET A 40 -2.22 -2.31 -16.01
CA MET A 40 -3.21 -3.14 -15.34
C MET A 40 -3.87 -4.12 -16.32
N PHE A 41 -4.38 -3.64 -17.46
CA PHE A 41 -5.00 -4.47 -18.47
C PHE A 41 -4.01 -5.45 -19.11
N PHE A 42 -2.77 -5.02 -19.36
CA PHE A 42 -1.71 -5.90 -19.84
C PHE A 42 -1.43 -7.05 -18.87
N LEU A 43 -1.33 -6.77 -17.56
CA LEU A 43 -1.08 -7.79 -16.54
C LEU A 43 -2.24 -8.77 -16.42
N ILE A 44 -3.49 -8.28 -16.44
CA ILE A 44 -4.68 -9.13 -16.42
C ILE A 44 -4.73 -10.01 -17.67
N TYR A 45 -4.58 -9.41 -18.86
CA TYR A 45 -4.57 -10.15 -20.12
C TYR A 45 -3.44 -11.19 -20.14
N TYR A 46 -2.21 -10.80 -19.81
CA TYR A 46 -1.07 -11.71 -19.79
C TYR A 46 -1.24 -12.81 -18.75
N SER A 47 -1.86 -12.53 -17.60
CA SER A 47 -2.19 -13.55 -16.60
C SER A 47 -3.16 -14.61 -17.12
N SER A 48 -4.06 -14.24 -18.05
CA SER A 48 -5.08 -15.16 -18.59
C SER A 48 -4.52 -16.16 -19.61
N ILE A 49 -3.42 -15.83 -20.29
CA ILE A 49 -2.78 -16.69 -21.29
C ILE A 49 -1.63 -17.53 -20.73
N VAL A 50 -1.15 -17.20 -19.51
CA VAL A 50 -0.07 -17.94 -18.86
C VAL A 50 -0.62 -19.22 -18.24
N GLU A 51 -0.16 -20.37 -18.74
CA GLU A 51 -0.57 -21.69 -18.24
C GLU A 51 -0.14 -21.97 -16.79
N ASN A 52 1.03 -21.46 -16.39
CA ASN A 52 1.53 -21.65 -15.02
C ASN A 52 0.67 -20.84 -14.03
N LYS A 53 -0.11 -21.54 -13.21
CA LYS A 53 -1.09 -20.93 -12.30
C LYS A 53 -0.46 -19.98 -11.28
N GLU A 54 0.72 -20.30 -10.73
CA GLU A 54 1.39 -19.41 -9.76
C GLU A 54 1.88 -18.12 -10.41
N LYS A 55 2.45 -18.22 -11.62
CA LYS A 55 2.84 -17.04 -12.41
C LYS A 55 1.62 -16.20 -12.81
N SER A 56 0.53 -16.84 -13.22
CA SER A 56 -0.75 -16.17 -13.53
C SER A 56 -1.29 -15.42 -12.32
N ASN A 57 -1.39 -16.07 -11.17
CA ASN A 57 -1.86 -15.48 -9.91
C ASN A 57 -0.98 -14.29 -9.47
N PHE A 58 0.34 -14.41 -9.61
CA PHE A 58 1.29 -13.34 -9.31
C PHE A 58 1.10 -12.12 -10.23
N LEU A 59 0.98 -12.33 -11.55
CA LEU A 59 0.74 -11.25 -12.50
C LEU A 59 -0.58 -10.52 -12.23
N MET A 60 -1.63 -11.26 -11.89
CA MET A 60 -2.92 -10.67 -11.54
C MET A 60 -2.83 -9.85 -10.24
N ALA A 61 -2.03 -10.28 -9.25
CA ALA A 61 -1.80 -9.48 -8.03
C ALA A 61 -1.04 -8.18 -8.32
N LEU A 62 -0.10 -8.16 -9.27
CA LEU A 62 0.63 -6.95 -9.68
C LEU A 62 -0.25 -5.87 -10.32
N ALA A 63 -1.50 -6.19 -10.68
CA ALA A 63 -2.46 -5.23 -11.18
C ALA A 63 -3.04 -4.33 -10.06
N LEU A 64 -3.03 -4.78 -8.80
CA LEU A 64 -3.62 -4.05 -7.66
C LEU A 64 -2.97 -2.69 -7.38
N PRO A 65 -1.63 -2.51 -7.42
CA PRO A 65 -1.00 -1.19 -7.33
C PRO A 65 -1.54 -0.17 -8.34
N SER A 66 -1.69 -0.60 -9.61
CA SER A 66 -2.26 0.28 -10.64
C SER A 66 -3.73 0.59 -10.38
N LEU A 67 -4.52 -0.38 -9.93
CA LEU A 67 -5.92 -0.14 -9.57
C LEU A 67 -6.04 0.88 -8.43
N LEU A 68 -5.21 0.75 -7.39
CA LEU A 68 -5.13 1.70 -6.27
C LEU A 68 -4.85 3.11 -6.80
N ARG A 69 -3.87 3.25 -7.69
CA ARG A 69 -3.55 4.57 -8.23
C ARG A 69 -4.66 5.14 -9.11
N ILE A 70 -5.25 4.34 -9.99
CA ILE A 70 -6.34 4.78 -10.86
C ILE A 70 -7.49 5.34 -10.01
N ILE A 71 -7.92 4.62 -8.97
CA ILE A 71 -9.05 5.06 -8.15
C ILE A 71 -8.67 6.30 -7.32
N SER A 72 -7.50 6.27 -6.65
CA SER A 72 -7.08 7.37 -5.78
C SER A 72 -6.84 8.69 -6.52
N THR A 73 -6.34 8.66 -7.76
CA THR A 73 -6.08 9.87 -8.56
C THR A 73 -7.28 10.34 -9.40
N SER A 74 -8.22 9.45 -9.73
CA SER A 74 -9.38 9.82 -10.57
C SER A 74 -10.46 10.60 -9.83
N ILE A 75 -10.42 10.66 -8.49
CA ILE A 75 -11.40 11.39 -7.69
C ILE A 75 -10.91 12.84 -7.54
N PRO A 76 -11.64 13.84 -8.08
CA PRO A 76 -11.23 15.24 -7.93
C PRO A 76 -11.37 15.67 -6.46
N LEU A 77 -10.25 16.02 -5.83
CA LEU A 77 -10.21 16.56 -4.46
C LEU A 77 -11.14 17.77 -4.26
N ILE A 78 -11.39 18.52 -5.34
CA ILE A 78 -12.20 19.75 -5.36
C ILE A 78 -13.71 19.46 -5.24
N VAL A 79 -14.19 18.26 -5.61
CA VAL A 79 -15.63 17.93 -5.59
C VAL A 79 -16.06 17.37 -4.23
N LEU A 80 -15.12 16.89 -3.41
CA LEU A 80 -15.38 16.24 -2.12
C LEU A 80 -14.71 16.96 -0.93
N SER A 81 -14.28 18.21 -1.12
CA SER A 81 -13.50 18.98 -0.13
C SER A 81 -14.12 19.03 1.26
N ASP A 82 -15.45 18.97 1.35
CA ASP A 82 -16.17 19.07 2.62
C ASP A 82 -16.48 17.70 3.28
N THR A 83 -16.08 16.59 2.66
CA THR A 83 -16.37 15.23 3.15
C THR A 83 -15.22 14.23 2.94
N ALA A 84 -14.11 14.44 3.64
CA ALA A 84 -12.95 13.52 3.62
C ALA A 84 -13.34 12.04 3.85
N ILE A 85 -14.36 11.78 4.69
CA ILE A 85 -14.92 10.44 4.92
C ILE A 85 -15.38 9.75 3.63
N ILE A 86 -16.13 10.47 2.76
CA ILE A 86 -16.68 9.90 1.53
C ILE A 86 -15.54 9.50 0.58
N GLN A 87 -14.47 10.29 0.53
CA GLN A 87 -13.29 9.97 -0.28
C GLN A 87 -12.67 8.62 0.12
N PHE A 88 -12.49 8.35 1.42
CA PHE A 88 -11.98 7.06 1.87
C PHE A 88 -12.87 5.90 1.42
N PHE A 89 -14.19 6.05 1.52
CA PHE A 89 -15.11 5.01 1.08
C PHE A 89 -15.03 4.74 -0.43
N ILE A 90 -15.03 5.79 -1.26
CA ILE A 90 -14.97 5.64 -2.72
C ILE A 90 -13.64 5.01 -3.15
N ILE A 91 -12.53 5.34 -2.47
CA ILE A 91 -11.21 4.77 -2.81
C ILE A 91 -11.13 3.32 -2.36
N TYR A 92 -11.39 3.06 -1.08
CA TYR A 92 -10.96 1.82 -0.47
C TYR A 92 -12.03 0.72 -0.47
N ILE A 93 -13.32 1.02 -0.59
CA ILE A 93 -14.35 -0.04 -0.78
C ILE A 93 -14.08 -0.83 -2.07
N PRO A 94 -13.90 -0.21 -3.25
CA PRO A 94 -13.61 -0.96 -4.47
C PRO A 94 -12.29 -1.72 -4.40
N LEU A 95 -11.28 -1.19 -3.71
CA LEU A 95 -10.00 -1.88 -3.50
C LEU A 95 -10.13 -3.10 -2.58
N LEU A 96 -10.90 -2.99 -1.50
CA LEU A 96 -11.24 -4.14 -0.65
C LEU A 96 -12.02 -5.20 -1.44
N ALA A 97 -12.97 -4.78 -2.28
CA ALA A 97 -13.71 -5.69 -3.15
C ALA A 97 -12.76 -6.39 -4.14
N ALA A 98 -11.85 -5.67 -4.78
CA ALA A 98 -10.85 -6.25 -5.69
C ALA A 98 -9.91 -7.23 -4.96
N ALA A 99 -9.41 -6.87 -3.78
CA ALA A 99 -8.59 -7.74 -2.93
C ALA A 99 -9.37 -9.01 -2.54
N PHE A 100 -10.62 -8.88 -2.11
CA PHE A 100 -11.48 -10.02 -1.76
C PHE A 100 -11.76 -10.94 -2.96
N LEU A 101 -12.08 -10.37 -4.13
CA LEU A 101 -12.29 -11.13 -5.35
C LEU A 101 -11.03 -11.90 -5.75
N LEU A 102 -9.85 -11.30 -5.58
CA LEU A 102 -8.57 -11.97 -5.84
C LEU A 102 -8.28 -13.07 -4.83
N ILE A 103 -8.57 -12.85 -3.54
CA ILE A 103 -8.48 -13.88 -2.49
C ILE A 103 -9.35 -15.08 -2.87
N ARG A 104 -10.60 -14.84 -3.27
CA ARG A 104 -11.55 -15.89 -3.68
C ARG A 104 -11.12 -16.59 -4.97
N SER A 105 -10.79 -15.84 -6.02
CA SER A 105 -10.47 -16.42 -7.33
C SER A 105 -9.17 -17.23 -7.33
N GLN A 106 -8.26 -16.94 -6.41
CA GLN A 106 -7.00 -17.65 -6.27
C GLN A 106 -6.95 -18.61 -5.08
N ASN A 107 -8.10 -18.89 -4.45
CA ASN A 107 -8.26 -19.79 -3.29
C ASN A 107 -7.29 -19.50 -2.14
N LEU A 108 -7.00 -18.22 -1.87
CA LEU A 108 -6.19 -17.82 -0.74
C LEU A 108 -7.00 -17.98 0.56
N THR A 109 -6.37 -18.56 1.57
CA THR A 109 -6.93 -18.62 2.92
C THR A 109 -6.65 -17.32 3.67
N MET A 110 -7.38 -17.09 4.77
CA MET A 110 -7.08 -15.97 5.68
C MET A 110 -5.66 -16.04 6.26
N GLN A 111 -5.09 -17.26 6.36
CA GLN A 111 -3.72 -17.46 6.82
C GLN A 111 -2.70 -17.02 5.77
N ASP A 112 -2.99 -17.23 4.48
CA ASP A 112 -2.10 -16.84 3.39
C ASP A 112 -1.96 -15.32 3.27
N VAL A 113 -3.05 -14.60 3.54
CA VAL A 113 -3.07 -13.13 3.55
C VAL A 113 -2.77 -12.51 4.92
N GLY A 114 -2.52 -13.34 5.94
CA GLY A 114 -2.17 -12.90 7.28
C GLY A 114 -3.28 -12.22 8.08
N LEU A 115 -4.54 -12.47 7.74
CA LEU A 115 -5.70 -12.10 8.57
C LEU A 115 -5.86 -13.09 9.74
N ILE A 116 -4.80 -13.21 10.54
CA ILE A 116 -4.74 -14.08 11.72
C ILE A 116 -4.22 -13.29 12.92
N THR A 117 -4.79 -13.53 14.10
CA THR A 117 -4.42 -12.88 15.35
C THR A 117 -3.42 -13.71 16.17
N LYS A 118 -2.41 -14.29 15.50
CA LYS A 118 -1.33 -15.04 16.18
C LYS A 118 -0.25 -14.09 16.70
N LYS A 119 0.42 -14.51 17.79
CA LYS A 119 1.55 -13.77 18.40
C LYS A 119 1.15 -12.35 18.81
N ILE A 120 0.04 -12.20 19.54
CA ILE A 120 -0.57 -10.91 19.89
C ILE A 120 0.43 -9.91 20.50
N TYR A 121 1.33 -10.37 21.38
CA TYR A 121 2.36 -9.53 21.98
C TYR A 121 3.29 -8.88 20.94
N LEU A 122 3.73 -9.66 19.93
CA LEU A 122 4.51 -9.14 18.81
C LEU A 122 3.69 -8.18 17.94
N GLN A 123 2.40 -8.47 17.72
CA GLN A 123 1.53 -7.56 16.95
C GLN A 123 1.34 -6.21 17.66
N LEU A 124 1.23 -6.21 18.99
CA LEU A 124 1.16 -4.98 19.78
C LEU A 124 2.48 -4.19 19.70
N ILE A 125 3.63 -4.86 19.82
CA ILE A 125 4.94 -4.19 19.63
C ILE A 125 5.02 -3.58 18.23
N ILE A 126 4.64 -4.32 17.19
CA ILE A 126 4.64 -3.81 15.82
C ILE A 126 3.70 -2.60 15.71
N ALA A 127 2.48 -2.68 16.25
CA ALA A 127 1.53 -1.57 16.23
C ALA A 127 2.11 -0.28 16.86
N THR A 128 2.84 -0.41 17.97
CA THR A 128 3.46 0.77 18.62
C THR A 128 4.54 1.45 17.77
N THR A 129 5.14 0.75 16.80
CA THR A 129 6.11 1.40 15.88
C THR A 129 5.48 2.51 15.04
N GLY A 130 4.17 2.47 14.85
CA GLY A 130 3.42 3.51 14.14
C GLY A 130 3.50 4.88 14.79
N LEU A 131 3.67 4.95 16.12
CA LEU A 131 3.88 6.21 16.84
C LEU A 131 5.20 6.86 16.44
N SER A 132 6.29 6.07 16.43
CA SER A 132 7.62 6.55 16.07
C SER A 132 7.71 6.87 14.57
N PHE A 133 7.18 5.99 13.72
CA PHE A 133 7.17 6.21 12.29
C PHE A 133 6.33 7.42 11.90
N GLY A 134 5.13 7.57 12.47
CA GLY A 134 4.27 8.73 12.23
C GLY A 134 4.89 10.05 12.67
N LEU A 135 5.64 10.05 13.78
CA LEU A 135 6.40 11.23 14.22
C LEU A 135 7.50 11.60 13.23
N ILE A 136 8.29 10.62 12.78
CA ILE A 136 9.37 10.85 11.82
C ILE A 136 8.80 11.36 10.49
N GLU A 137 7.78 10.69 9.97
CA GLU A 137 7.13 11.03 8.70
C GLU A 137 6.50 12.42 8.75
N PHE A 138 5.85 12.79 9.85
CA PHE A 138 5.33 14.14 10.04
C PHE A 138 6.43 15.19 9.93
N PHE A 139 7.60 15.00 10.54
CA PHE A 139 8.68 15.97 10.38
C PHE A 139 9.28 16.02 8.98
N ILE A 140 9.17 14.92 8.21
CA ILE A 140 9.56 14.89 6.79
C ILE A 140 8.55 15.65 5.93
N LEU A 141 7.24 15.49 6.20
CA LEU A 141 6.16 15.93 5.31
C LEU A 141 5.35 17.14 5.82
N LYS A 142 5.61 17.68 7.00
CA LYS A 142 4.79 18.74 7.64
C LYS A 142 4.49 19.97 6.77
N GLY A 143 5.32 20.26 5.77
CA GLY A 143 5.09 21.37 4.82
C GLY A 143 4.10 21.05 3.70
N GLU A 144 3.87 19.77 3.40
CA GLU A 144 3.07 19.28 2.27
C GLU A 144 1.75 18.64 2.73
N ILE A 145 1.61 18.29 4.01
CA ILE A 145 0.39 17.68 4.53
C ILE A 145 -0.79 18.66 4.55
N HIS A 146 -1.98 18.12 4.27
CA HIS A 146 -3.25 18.79 4.53
C HIS A 146 -3.90 18.13 5.74
N PRO A 147 -3.90 18.79 6.91
CA PRO A 147 -4.52 18.23 8.12
C PRO A 147 -6.01 17.96 7.92
N ILE A 148 -6.53 16.96 8.61
CA ILE A 148 -7.97 16.74 8.71
C ILE A 148 -8.49 17.61 9.86
N GLU A 149 -9.32 18.58 9.53
CA GLU A 149 -10.01 19.38 10.53
C GLU A 149 -11.01 18.52 11.29
N THR A 150 -10.94 18.58 12.62
CA THR A 150 -11.85 17.86 13.52
C THR A 150 -12.36 18.82 14.59
N VAL A 151 -13.66 18.73 14.91
CA VAL A 151 -14.32 19.68 15.81
C VAL A 151 -14.39 19.14 17.25
N ASN A 152 -14.36 17.81 17.41
CA ASN A 152 -14.51 17.16 18.71
C ASN A 152 -13.79 15.80 18.75
N PHE A 153 -13.70 15.23 19.94
CA PHE A 153 -13.05 13.94 20.16
C PHE A 153 -13.74 12.76 19.43
N ALA A 154 -15.06 12.82 19.23
CA ALA A 154 -15.77 11.76 18.52
C ALA A 154 -15.37 11.71 17.03
N GLU A 155 -15.17 12.86 16.39
CA GLU A 155 -14.66 12.92 15.01
C GLU A 155 -13.24 12.36 14.90
N ILE A 156 -12.36 12.64 15.87
CA ILE A 156 -11.02 12.05 15.92
C ILE A 156 -11.12 10.51 15.94
N LEU A 157 -12.00 9.95 16.75
CA LEU A 157 -12.19 8.48 16.80
C LEU A 157 -12.74 7.92 15.49
N ILE A 158 -13.66 8.62 14.83
CA ILE A 158 -14.23 8.22 13.54
C ILE A 158 -13.13 8.19 12.47
N TYR A 159 -12.35 9.27 12.33
CA TYR A 159 -11.27 9.30 11.35
C TYR A 159 -10.16 8.31 11.68
N ALA A 160 -9.85 8.09 12.95
CA ALA A 160 -8.89 7.06 13.36
C ALA A 160 -9.34 5.66 12.95
N ALA A 161 -10.63 5.31 13.16
CA ALA A 161 -11.17 4.04 12.71
C ALA A 161 -11.13 3.90 11.19
N ILE A 162 -11.48 4.97 10.46
CA ILE A 162 -11.40 5.04 8.99
C ILE A 162 -9.96 4.82 8.52
N MET A 163 -8.97 5.49 9.10
CA MET A 163 -7.56 5.31 8.71
C MET A 163 -7.06 3.90 9.03
N ILE A 164 -7.41 3.32 10.18
CA ILE A 164 -7.00 1.95 10.50
C ILE A 164 -7.59 0.95 9.49
N ILE A 165 -8.87 1.09 9.13
CA ILE A 165 -9.55 0.13 8.25
C ILE A 165 -9.22 0.39 6.77
N PHE A 166 -9.40 1.60 6.30
CA PHE A 166 -9.31 1.90 4.88
C PHE A 166 -7.86 2.05 4.42
N THR A 167 -7.04 2.86 5.09
CA THR A 167 -5.61 2.94 4.72
C THR A 167 -4.82 1.77 5.29
N GLY A 168 -4.79 1.61 6.61
CA GLY A 168 -3.90 0.67 7.29
C GLY A 168 -4.20 -0.80 6.98
N LEU A 169 -5.47 -1.21 6.98
CA LEU A 169 -5.80 -2.61 6.68
C LEU A 169 -5.81 -2.90 5.18
N THR A 170 -6.48 -2.08 4.37
CA THR A 170 -6.61 -2.37 2.93
C THR A 170 -5.26 -2.40 2.22
N GLU A 171 -4.40 -1.42 2.46
CA GLU A 171 -3.09 -1.37 1.80
C GLU A 171 -2.21 -2.53 2.27
N GLU A 172 -2.18 -2.82 3.57
CA GLU A 172 -1.39 -3.95 4.08
C GLU A 172 -1.92 -5.31 3.60
N LEU A 173 -3.24 -5.44 3.43
CA LEU A 173 -3.84 -6.63 2.82
C LEU A 173 -3.37 -6.78 1.36
N ILE A 174 -3.33 -5.69 0.59
CA ILE A 174 -2.85 -5.70 -0.79
C ILE A 174 -1.35 -6.00 -0.84
N PHE A 175 -0.51 -5.19 -0.19
CA PHE A 175 0.95 -5.27 -0.34
C PHE A 175 1.56 -6.46 0.40
N ARG A 176 1.19 -6.68 1.67
CA ARG A 176 1.80 -7.71 2.52
C ARG A 176 1.00 -9.01 2.45
N GLY A 177 -0.32 -8.92 2.53
CA GLY A 177 -1.19 -10.10 2.46
C GLY A 177 -1.18 -10.80 1.11
N ILE A 178 -1.43 -10.07 0.01
CA ILE A 178 -1.60 -10.64 -1.33
C ILE A 178 -0.29 -10.60 -2.13
N LEU A 179 0.24 -9.40 -2.39
CA LEU A 179 1.38 -9.22 -3.29
C LEU A 179 2.63 -9.93 -2.76
N LEU A 180 3.01 -9.69 -1.51
CA LEU A 180 4.20 -10.32 -0.93
C LEU A 180 4.05 -11.84 -0.85
N SER A 181 2.87 -12.37 -0.47
CA SER A 181 2.63 -13.81 -0.47
C SER A 181 2.75 -14.43 -1.86
N ARG A 182 2.17 -13.81 -2.90
CA ARG A 182 2.30 -14.30 -4.28
C ARG A 182 3.71 -14.15 -4.84
N THR A 183 4.38 -13.06 -4.52
CA THR A 183 5.78 -12.82 -4.85
C THR A 183 6.68 -13.91 -4.24
N TYR A 184 6.39 -14.30 -2.99
CA TYR A 184 7.15 -15.31 -2.28
C TYR A 184 6.97 -16.71 -2.89
N VAL A 185 5.75 -17.06 -3.32
CA VAL A 185 5.49 -18.31 -4.06
C VAL A 185 6.16 -18.29 -5.44
N PHE A 186 6.11 -17.17 -6.15
CA PHE A 186 6.70 -17.04 -7.49
C PHE A 186 8.23 -17.16 -7.48
N PHE A 187 8.91 -16.49 -6.53
CA PHE A 187 10.38 -16.51 -6.46
C PHE A 187 10.95 -17.74 -5.76
N GLY A 188 10.18 -18.37 -4.88
CA GLY A 188 10.62 -19.46 -4.03
C GLY A 188 11.15 -18.99 -2.67
N THR A 189 11.10 -19.90 -1.70
CA THR A 189 11.28 -19.59 -0.27
C THR A 189 12.64 -19.06 0.11
N ASP A 190 13.67 -19.39 -0.67
CA ASP A 190 15.08 -19.03 -0.40
C ASP A 190 15.40 -17.60 -0.83
N LYS A 191 14.48 -16.94 -1.53
CA LYS A 191 14.67 -15.63 -2.17
C LYS A 191 13.91 -14.52 -1.46
N LYS A 192 13.79 -14.63 -0.13
CA LYS A 192 13.11 -13.66 0.75
C LYS A 192 13.55 -12.22 0.48
N ILE A 193 14.86 -11.99 0.34
CA ILE A 193 15.40 -10.64 0.16
C ILE A 193 14.90 -9.99 -1.13
N TYR A 194 14.81 -10.75 -2.23
CA TYR A 194 14.27 -10.25 -3.49
C TYR A 194 12.79 -9.89 -3.38
N CYS A 195 12.01 -10.69 -2.65
CA CYS A 195 10.59 -10.41 -2.40
C CYS A 195 10.42 -9.12 -1.59
N ILE A 196 11.20 -8.97 -0.51
CA ILE A 196 11.16 -7.79 0.37
C ILE A 196 11.52 -6.54 -0.42
N ILE A 197 12.62 -6.56 -1.18
CA ILE A 197 13.06 -5.41 -1.98
C ILE A 197 12.02 -5.08 -3.04
N PHE A 198 11.54 -6.08 -3.78
CA PHE A 198 10.59 -5.88 -4.87
C PHE A 198 9.29 -5.22 -4.37
N ILE A 199 8.69 -5.74 -3.30
CA ILE A 199 7.47 -5.14 -2.73
C ILE A 199 7.74 -3.77 -2.12
N SER A 200 8.90 -3.56 -1.49
CA SER A 200 9.22 -2.26 -0.89
C SER A 200 9.49 -1.19 -1.93
N VAL A 201 10.06 -1.54 -3.09
CA VAL A 201 10.19 -0.62 -4.23
C VAL A 201 8.81 -0.26 -4.79
N ILE A 202 7.90 -1.21 -4.96
CA ILE A 202 6.53 -0.92 -5.40
C ILE A 202 5.85 0.04 -4.43
N PHE A 203 5.88 -0.27 -3.13
CA PHE A 203 5.28 0.57 -2.10
C PHE A 203 5.87 1.98 -2.10
N MET A 204 7.20 2.11 -2.15
CA MET A 204 7.90 3.39 -2.27
C MET A 204 7.48 4.18 -3.52
N LEU A 205 7.40 3.54 -4.69
CA LEU A 205 7.02 4.24 -5.92
C LEU A 205 5.61 4.84 -5.81
N LEU A 206 4.71 4.21 -5.07
CA LEU A 206 3.37 4.77 -4.80
C LEU A 206 3.37 5.95 -3.81
N HIS A 207 4.51 6.38 -3.30
CA HIS A 207 4.61 7.55 -2.43
C HIS A 207 5.26 8.75 -3.12
N THR A 208 5.56 8.67 -4.43
CA THR A 208 6.15 9.79 -5.18
C THR A 208 5.25 11.03 -5.23
N GLY A 209 3.95 10.86 -4.95
CA GLY A 209 2.99 11.96 -4.87
C GLY A 209 3.36 13.04 -3.84
N TRP A 210 4.09 12.67 -2.77
CA TRP A 210 4.61 13.62 -1.77
C TRP A 210 5.80 14.45 -2.24
N LYS A 211 6.37 14.13 -3.42
CA LYS A 211 7.50 14.84 -4.04
C LYS A 211 8.73 15.01 -3.14
N SER A 212 8.85 14.18 -2.09
CA SER A 212 9.94 14.22 -1.11
C SER A 212 10.82 12.98 -1.26
N ILE A 213 12.08 13.17 -1.66
CA ILE A 213 13.05 12.07 -1.77
C ILE A 213 13.33 11.45 -0.39
N ILE A 214 13.33 12.26 0.66
CA ILE A 214 13.54 11.80 2.03
C ILE A 214 12.38 10.89 2.45
N ASP A 215 11.15 11.25 2.09
CA ASP A 215 9.97 10.43 2.33
C ASP A 215 10.07 9.10 1.59
N LEU A 216 10.43 9.10 0.30
CA LEU A 216 10.63 7.87 -0.47
C LEU A 216 11.61 6.89 0.19
N ILE A 217 12.76 7.40 0.68
CA ILE A 217 13.72 6.57 1.42
C ILE A 217 13.10 6.03 2.72
N PHE A 218 12.37 6.88 3.44
CA PHE A 218 11.72 6.52 4.70
C PHE A 218 10.66 5.43 4.50
N VAL A 219 9.70 5.62 3.60
CA VAL A 219 8.63 4.64 3.33
C VAL A 219 9.16 3.33 2.74
N PHE A 220 10.26 3.38 1.99
CA PHE A 220 10.97 2.17 1.56
C PHE A 220 11.46 1.37 2.77
N LEU A 221 12.11 2.01 3.74
CA LEU A 221 12.61 1.36 4.96
C LEU A 221 11.47 0.84 5.85
N VAL A 222 10.40 1.62 6.01
CA VAL A 222 9.17 1.17 6.71
C VAL A 222 8.58 -0.05 6.01
N SER A 223 8.54 -0.05 4.67
CA SER A 223 8.04 -1.20 3.93
C SER A 223 8.94 -2.43 4.05
N VAL A 224 10.26 -2.25 4.06
CA VAL A 224 11.20 -3.35 4.32
C VAL A 224 10.92 -3.94 5.71
N PHE A 225 10.75 -3.09 6.72
CA PHE A 225 10.41 -3.52 8.08
C PHE A 225 9.09 -4.32 8.10
N TYR A 226 8.02 -3.81 7.49
CA TYR A 226 6.73 -4.49 7.41
C TYR A 226 6.78 -5.82 6.66
N CYS A 227 7.51 -5.88 5.52
CA CYS A 227 7.71 -7.14 4.80
C CYS A 227 8.44 -8.19 5.68
N ILE A 228 9.47 -7.78 6.43
CA ILE A 228 10.19 -8.67 7.36
C ILE A 228 9.25 -9.13 8.48
N MET A 229 8.47 -8.22 9.07
CA MET A 229 7.52 -8.56 10.14
C MET A 229 6.43 -9.50 9.66
N PHE A 230 5.88 -9.28 8.46
CA PHE A 230 4.90 -10.18 7.86
C PHE A 230 5.50 -11.58 7.61
N LEU A 231 6.70 -11.67 7.05
CA LEU A 231 7.34 -12.97 6.82
C LEU A 231 7.67 -13.72 8.13
N LYS A 232 7.93 -13.01 9.23
CA LYS A 232 8.20 -13.60 10.57
C LYS A 232 6.93 -13.98 11.34
N THR A 233 5.87 -13.19 11.22
CA THR A 233 4.65 -13.36 12.04
C THR A 233 3.51 -14.02 11.28
N LYS A 234 3.51 -13.93 9.95
CA LYS A 234 2.41 -14.31 9.05
C LYS A 234 1.09 -13.64 9.42
N SER A 235 1.16 -12.41 9.94
CA SER A 235 0.00 -11.61 10.28
C SER A 235 0.21 -10.16 9.87
N ILE A 236 -0.84 -9.54 9.34
CA ILE A 236 -0.85 -8.11 9.01
C ILE A 236 -1.45 -7.26 10.12
N VAL A 237 -2.05 -7.84 11.17
CA VAL A 237 -2.86 -7.09 12.15
C VAL A 237 -2.08 -5.93 12.80
N GLY A 238 -0.91 -6.23 13.39
CA GLY A 238 -0.06 -5.21 14.01
C GLY A 238 0.55 -4.25 13.00
N ILE A 239 0.81 -4.73 11.77
CA ILE A 239 1.31 -3.90 10.67
C ILE A 239 0.24 -2.89 10.23
N SER A 240 -1.00 -3.32 10.06
CA SER A 240 -2.15 -2.49 9.71
C SER A 240 -2.46 -1.47 10.80
N MET A 241 -2.36 -1.86 12.07
CA MET A 241 -2.47 -0.92 13.18
C MET A 241 -1.34 0.10 13.16
N SER A 242 -0.09 -0.34 12.97
CA SER A 242 1.07 0.55 12.86
C SER A 242 0.88 1.57 11.74
N HIS A 243 0.52 1.12 10.54
CA HIS A 243 0.28 1.98 9.39
C HIS A 243 -0.92 2.92 9.62
N GLY A 244 -2.03 2.43 10.17
CA GLY A 244 -3.16 3.29 10.55
C GLY A 244 -2.75 4.37 11.56
N ILE A 245 -1.93 4.03 12.55
CA ILE A 245 -1.39 4.97 13.55
C ILE A 245 -0.48 6.01 12.89
N ILE A 246 0.35 5.64 11.91
CA ILE A 246 1.15 6.59 11.14
C ILE A 246 0.25 7.67 10.53
N ASN A 247 -0.82 7.26 9.83
CA ASN A 247 -1.75 8.21 9.20
C ASN A 247 -2.49 9.07 10.23
N ILE A 248 -2.90 8.49 11.36
CA ILE A 248 -3.53 9.25 12.46
C ILE A 248 -2.57 10.31 13.02
N MET A 249 -1.30 9.95 13.22
CA MET A 249 -0.27 10.87 13.69
C MET A 249 -0.04 12.00 12.67
N LEU A 250 0.10 11.63 11.40
CA LEU A 250 0.42 12.53 10.30
C LEU A 250 -0.70 13.55 10.03
N PHE A 251 -1.96 13.11 9.97
CA PHE A 251 -3.07 13.94 9.50
C PHE A 251 -3.92 14.56 10.60
N ILE A 252 -3.85 14.06 11.85
CA ILE A 252 -4.73 14.50 12.95
C ILE A 252 -3.90 14.93 14.16
N VAL A 253 -3.19 14.01 14.80
CA VAL A 253 -2.64 14.24 16.14
C VAL A 253 -1.51 15.27 16.13
N LEU A 254 -0.49 15.10 15.27
CA LEU A 254 0.66 16.01 15.25
C LEU A 254 0.33 17.39 14.68
N PRO A 255 -0.52 17.54 13.63
CA PRO A 255 -1.03 18.84 13.24
C PRO A 255 -1.72 19.60 14.38
N ILE A 256 -2.58 18.95 15.17
CA ILE A 256 -3.24 19.59 16.33
C ILE A 256 -2.20 20.03 17.37
N VAL A 257 -1.26 19.14 17.73
CA VAL A 257 -0.25 19.44 18.75
C VAL A 257 0.71 20.55 18.30
N TYR A 258 1.15 20.54 17.04
CA TYR A 258 2.13 21.48 16.51
C TYR A 258 1.53 22.85 16.14
N SER A 259 0.25 22.92 15.77
CA SER A 259 -0.44 24.20 15.54
C SER A 259 -0.86 24.91 16.83
N SER A 260 -0.94 24.16 17.94
CA SER A 260 -1.31 24.68 19.27
C SER A 260 -0.12 25.19 20.09
N GLY A 261 1.11 25.09 19.57
CA GLY A 261 2.35 25.52 20.23
C GLY A 261 3.09 26.57 19.42
#